data_AF-A0A9R1A2L0-F1
#
_entry.id   AF-A0A9R1A2L0-F1
#
_cell.length_a   1.000
_cell.length_b   1.000
_cell.length_c   1.000
_cell.angle_alpha   90.00
_cell.angle_beta   90.00
_cell.angle_gamma   90.00
#
_symmetry.space_group_name_H-M   'P 1'
#
loop_
_entity.id
_entity.type
_entity.pdbx_description
1 polymer ?
#
loop_
_entity_poly.entity_id
_entity_poly.type
_entity_poly.pdbx_seq_one_letter_code
_entity_poly.pdbx_strand_id
1 'polypeptide(L)'
;MEKQRLIGFAEALRSRLNYFYELENASTSFYSQTMNIGNEQFLPLLKRLDDCILYVENNPLYAESAVYLVKFRQLQSRALGMIRSHVLSTLKAASSQVQAAIRGSGSGKNAVTEGVEASLIYVRFKAAAGELKPVFNEIESRSSKKEYAQILSECHSLFCEQRLYLIRGTVQQRISEFAKKEALPSFTRSGCAYLMEVMPV
;
A
#
# COMPACT_ATOMS: atom_id res chain seq x y z
N MET A 1 -40.28 -31.38 -20.17
CA MET A 1 -38.98 -31.22 -20.86
C MET A 1 -38.71 -29.75 -21.21
N GLU A 2 -39.55 -29.08 -21.99
CA GLU A 2 -39.34 -27.66 -22.38
C GLU A 2 -39.27 -26.69 -21.20
N LYS A 3 -40.17 -26.83 -20.20
CA LYS A 3 -40.17 -25.99 -18.98
C LYS A 3 -38.86 -26.09 -18.19
N GLN A 4 -38.30 -27.29 -18.05
CA GLN A 4 -37.02 -27.51 -17.36
C GLN A 4 -35.86 -26.87 -18.13
N ARG A 5 -35.89 -26.93 -19.47
CA ARG A 5 -34.89 -26.31 -20.35
C ARG A 5 -34.92 -24.78 -20.25
N LEU A 6 -36.11 -24.19 -20.24
CA LEU A 6 -36.30 -22.74 -20.09
C LEU A 6 -35.85 -22.24 -18.72
N ILE A 7 -36.13 -23.01 -17.65
CA ILE A 7 -35.65 -22.69 -16.30
C ILE A 7 -34.11 -22.72 -16.26
N GLY A 8 -33.49 -23.79 -16.78
CA GLY A 8 -32.02 -23.88 -16.83
C GLY A 8 -31.37 -22.77 -17.66
N PHE A 9 -32.01 -22.37 -18.77
CA PHE A 9 -31.55 -21.23 -19.56
C PHE A 9 -31.68 -19.91 -18.80
N ALA A 10 -32.80 -19.67 -18.11
CA ALA A 10 -33.01 -18.46 -17.32
C ALA A 10 -32.02 -18.36 -16.14
N GLU A 11 -31.72 -19.47 -15.47
CA GLU A 11 -30.71 -19.53 -14.40
C GLU A 11 -29.29 -19.27 -14.94
N ALA A 12 -28.95 -19.88 -16.08
CA ALA A 12 -27.70 -19.63 -16.76
C ALA A 12 -27.58 -18.17 -17.20
N LEU A 13 -28.64 -17.55 -17.72
CA LEU A 13 -28.64 -16.14 -18.10
C LEU A 13 -28.50 -15.23 -16.88
N ARG A 14 -29.23 -15.52 -15.79
CA ARG A 14 -29.19 -14.75 -14.55
C ARG A 14 -27.82 -14.80 -13.88
N SER A 15 -27.17 -15.96 -13.87
CA SER A 15 -25.80 -16.08 -13.33
C SER A 15 -24.78 -15.26 -14.13
N ARG A 16 -24.95 -15.13 -15.45
CA ARG A 16 -24.11 -14.26 -16.30
C ARG A 16 -24.40 -12.78 -16.08
N LEU A 17 -25.67 -12.41 -15.95
CA LEU A 17 -26.07 -11.02 -15.71
C LEU A 17 -25.70 -10.52 -14.31
N ASN A 18 -25.59 -11.41 -13.32
CA ASN A 18 -25.18 -11.04 -11.96
C ASN A 18 -23.88 -10.24 -11.92
N TYR A 19 -22.88 -10.58 -12.73
CA TYR A 19 -21.62 -9.82 -12.79
C TYR A 19 -21.84 -8.36 -13.17
N PHE A 20 -22.82 -8.06 -14.04
CA PHE A 20 -23.15 -6.70 -14.45
C PHE A 20 -23.95 -5.95 -13.40
N TYR A 21 -24.85 -6.64 -12.67
CA TYR A 21 -25.58 -6.04 -11.55
C TYR A 21 -24.68 -5.69 -10.37
N GLU A 22 -23.59 -6.43 -10.17
CA GLU A 22 -22.61 -6.15 -9.11
C GLU A 22 -21.90 -4.80 -9.29
N LEU A 23 -21.91 -4.23 -10.50
CA LEU A 23 -21.32 -2.91 -10.73
C LEU A 23 -21.95 -1.84 -9.84
N GLU A 24 -23.27 -1.83 -9.72
CA GLU A 24 -23.98 -0.81 -8.94
C GLU A 24 -23.72 -0.98 -7.44
N ASN A 25 -23.69 -2.23 -6.97
CA ASN A 25 -23.33 -2.59 -5.60
C ASN A 25 -21.89 -2.17 -5.26
N ALA A 26 -20.93 -2.56 -6.11
CA ALA A 26 -19.52 -2.23 -5.93
C ALA A 26 -19.29 -0.72 -6.00
N SER A 27 -19.96 -0.03 -6.92
CA SER A 27 -19.92 1.43 -7.03
C SER A 27 -20.41 2.10 -5.75
N THR A 28 -21.64 1.81 -5.33
CA THR A 28 -22.23 2.39 -4.11
C THR A 28 -21.34 2.15 -2.89
N SER A 29 -20.78 0.94 -2.79
CA SER A 29 -19.89 0.55 -1.70
C SER A 29 -18.56 1.30 -1.70
N PHE A 30 -17.83 1.36 -2.82
CA PHE A 30 -16.53 2.06 -2.88
C PHE A 30 -16.68 3.59 -2.84
N TYR A 31 -17.80 4.15 -3.28
CA TYR A 31 -18.08 5.59 -3.17
C TYR A 31 -18.61 5.99 -1.77
N SER A 32 -19.03 5.03 -0.94
CA SER A 32 -19.44 5.29 0.44
C SER A 32 -18.32 5.88 1.28
N GLN A 33 -18.63 6.86 2.13
CA GLN A 33 -17.70 7.44 3.11
C GLN A 33 -17.33 6.47 4.22
N THR A 34 -18.13 5.44 4.45
CA THR A 34 -17.87 4.42 5.48
C THR A 34 -16.91 3.33 5.02
N MET A 35 -16.70 3.20 3.70
CA MET A 35 -15.82 2.18 3.16
C MET A 35 -14.36 2.57 3.37
N ASN A 36 -13.60 1.70 4.02
CA ASN A 36 -12.18 1.87 4.30
C ASN A 36 -11.51 0.50 4.44
N ILE A 37 -10.18 0.49 4.53
CA ILE A 37 -9.39 -0.76 4.56
C ILE A 37 -9.66 -1.61 5.80
N GLY A 38 -10.04 -0.99 6.93
CA GLY A 38 -10.43 -1.70 8.14
C GLY A 38 -11.83 -2.30 8.09
N ASN A 39 -12.62 -2.02 7.04
CA ASN A 39 -13.93 -2.65 6.87
C ASN A 39 -13.75 -4.09 6.38
N GLU A 40 -14.32 -5.06 7.10
CA GLU A 40 -14.23 -6.49 6.78
C GLU A 40 -14.76 -6.83 5.37
N GLN A 41 -15.66 -6.01 4.82
CA GLN A 41 -16.22 -6.19 3.47
C GLN A 41 -15.31 -5.65 2.36
N PHE A 42 -14.28 -4.87 2.68
CA PHE A 42 -13.42 -4.25 1.66
C PHE A 42 -12.70 -5.29 0.79
N LEU A 43 -12.00 -6.24 1.43
CA LEU A 43 -11.21 -7.26 0.71
C LEU A 43 -12.08 -8.26 -0.07
N PRO A 44 -13.19 -8.79 0.49
CA PRO A 44 -14.15 -9.58 -0.27
C PRO A 44 -14.72 -8.83 -1.48
N LEU A 45 -15.09 -7.56 -1.33
CA LEU A 45 -15.63 -6.76 -2.42
C LEU A 45 -14.58 -6.50 -3.51
N LEU A 46 -13.33 -6.24 -3.13
CA LEU A 46 -12.23 -6.09 -4.09
C LEU A 46 -11.97 -7.39 -4.87
N LYS A 47 -12.05 -8.55 -4.19
CA LYS A 47 -11.95 -9.86 -4.86
C LYS A 47 -13.12 -10.07 -5.83
N ARG A 48 -14.34 -9.75 -5.41
CA ARG A 48 -15.53 -9.85 -6.27
C ARG A 48 -15.41 -8.94 -7.50
N LEU A 49 -14.88 -7.74 -7.33
CA LEU A 49 -14.60 -6.80 -8.41
C LEU A 49 -13.61 -7.37 -9.41
N ASP A 50 -12.52 -7.97 -8.93
CA ASP A 50 -11.54 -8.67 -9.75
C ASP A 50 -12.18 -9.81 -10.58
N ASP A 51 -13.09 -10.58 -9.98
CA ASP A 51 -13.82 -11.65 -10.67
C ASP A 51 -14.74 -11.07 -11.77
N CYS A 52 -15.39 -9.94 -11.51
CA CYS A 52 -16.22 -9.25 -12.50
C CYS A 52 -15.39 -8.74 -13.68
N ILE A 53 -14.22 -8.16 -13.42
CA ILE A 53 -13.28 -7.72 -14.46
C ILE A 53 -12.88 -8.91 -15.34
N LEU A 54 -12.41 -10.00 -14.72
CA LEU A 54 -12.00 -11.20 -15.44
C LEU A 54 -13.14 -11.79 -16.28
N TYR A 55 -14.36 -11.77 -15.75
CA TYR A 55 -15.54 -12.24 -16.47
C TYR A 55 -15.82 -11.40 -17.71
N VAL A 56 -15.82 -10.07 -17.59
CA VAL A 56 -16.09 -9.16 -18.71
C VAL A 56 -14.98 -9.26 -19.77
N GLU A 57 -13.71 -9.36 -19.37
CA GLU A 57 -12.57 -9.54 -20.27
C GLU A 57 -12.67 -10.82 -21.10
N ASN A 58 -13.15 -11.91 -20.50
CA ASN A 58 -13.36 -13.18 -21.19
C ASN A 58 -14.63 -13.21 -22.07
N ASN A 59 -15.48 -12.19 -22.01
CA ASN A 59 -16.73 -12.10 -22.78
C ASN A 59 -16.84 -10.74 -23.51
N PRO A 60 -15.92 -10.43 -24.45
CA PRO A 60 -15.87 -9.12 -25.11
C PRO A 60 -17.04 -8.87 -26.08
N LEU A 61 -17.70 -9.93 -26.55
CA LEU A 61 -18.81 -9.86 -27.49
C LEU A 61 -20.16 -9.49 -26.84
N TYR A 62 -20.22 -9.45 -25.50
CA TYR A 62 -21.44 -9.04 -24.81
C TYR A 62 -21.74 -7.56 -25.04
N ALA A 63 -23.03 -7.23 -25.09
CA ALA A 63 -23.49 -5.86 -25.25
C ALA A 63 -22.88 -4.97 -24.16
N GLU A 64 -22.29 -3.86 -24.58
CA GLU A 64 -21.65 -2.87 -23.71
C GLU A 64 -20.50 -3.40 -22.82
N SER A 65 -19.96 -4.59 -23.13
CA SER A 65 -18.87 -5.22 -22.36
C SER A 65 -17.69 -4.27 -22.12
N ALA A 66 -17.26 -3.55 -23.17
CA ALA A 66 -16.20 -2.55 -23.07
C ALA A 66 -16.52 -1.40 -22.10
N VAL A 67 -17.77 -0.95 -22.06
CA VAL A 67 -18.22 0.14 -21.16
C VAL A 67 -18.19 -0.34 -19.71
N TYR A 68 -18.69 -1.55 -19.45
CA TYR A 68 -18.63 -2.16 -18.13
C TYR A 68 -17.20 -2.39 -17.66
N LEU A 69 -16.31 -2.86 -18.54
CA LEU A 69 -14.91 -3.05 -18.22
C LEU A 69 -14.25 -1.76 -17.75
N VAL A 70 -14.48 -0.64 -18.45
CA VAL A 70 -13.96 0.67 -18.04
C VAL A 70 -14.46 1.04 -16.65
N LYS A 71 -15.76 0.88 -16.37
CA LYS A 71 -16.33 1.20 -15.06
C LYS A 71 -15.76 0.32 -13.94
N PHE A 72 -15.61 -0.99 -14.16
CA PHE A 72 -14.97 -1.87 -13.18
C PHE A 72 -13.51 -1.51 -12.92
N ARG A 73 -12.74 -1.18 -13.96
CA ARG A 73 -11.34 -0.74 -13.83
C ARG A 73 -11.21 0.59 -13.07
N GLN A 74 -12.16 1.50 -13.22
CA GLN A 74 -12.24 2.73 -12.41
C GLN A 74 -12.47 2.40 -10.93
N LEU A 75 -13.40 1.50 -10.61
CA LEU A 75 -13.62 1.04 -9.23
C LEU A 75 -12.38 0.35 -8.66
N GLN A 76 -11.67 -0.45 -9.46
CA GLN A 76 -10.45 -1.13 -9.04
C GLN A 76 -9.37 -0.11 -8.72
N SER A 77 -9.15 0.86 -9.61
CA SER A 77 -8.20 1.96 -9.40
C SER A 77 -8.51 2.74 -8.12
N ARG A 78 -9.80 2.99 -7.84
CA ARG A 78 -10.24 3.63 -6.60
C ARG A 78 -9.90 2.78 -5.37
N ALA A 79 -10.24 1.50 -5.38
CA ALA A 79 -9.94 0.59 -4.27
C ALA A 79 -8.44 0.48 -4.00
N LEU A 80 -7.61 0.35 -5.04
CA LEU A 80 -6.15 0.35 -4.91
C LEU A 80 -5.62 1.71 -4.40
N GLY A 81 -6.23 2.82 -4.81
CA GLY A 81 -5.93 4.14 -4.27
C GLY A 81 -6.24 4.28 -2.77
N MET A 82 -7.32 3.64 -2.29
CA MET A 82 -7.64 3.58 -0.86
C MET A 82 -6.59 2.80 -0.07
N ILE A 83 -6.13 1.67 -0.61
CA ILE A 83 -5.03 0.88 -0.05
C ILE A 83 -3.76 1.75 0.08
N ARG A 84 -3.34 2.39 -1.01
CA ARG A 84 -2.17 3.28 -1.01
C ARG A 84 -2.30 4.39 0.02
N SER A 85 -3.47 5.00 0.11
CA SER A 85 -3.74 6.09 1.06
C SER A 85 -3.67 5.62 2.51
N HIS A 86 -4.18 4.42 2.80
CA HIS A 86 -4.08 3.80 4.12
C HIS A 86 -2.62 3.50 4.49
N VAL A 87 -1.87 2.84 3.59
CA VAL A 87 -0.43 2.58 3.77
C VAL A 87 0.33 3.87 4.06
N LEU A 88 0.11 4.91 3.25
CA LEU A 88 0.75 6.22 3.45
C LEU A 88 0.40 6.82 4.82
N SER A 89 -0.87 6.74 5.22
CA SER A 89 -1.34 7.27 6.51
C SER A 89 -0.67 6.56 7.68
N THR A 90 -0.64 5.23 7.68
CA THR A 90 -0.01 4.41 8.72
C THR A 90 1.49 4.70 8.83
N LEU A 91 2.20 4.82 7.69
CA LEU A 91 3.63 5.15 7.68
C LEU A 91 3.91 6.59 8.13
N LYS A 92 3.07 7.55 7.77
CA LYS A 92 3.16 8.94 8.27
C LYS A 92 2.91 9.00 9.78
N ALA A 93 1.95 8.23 10.29
CA ALA A 93 1.69 8.12 11.72
C ALA A 93 2.92 7.57 12.46
N ALA A 94 3.53 6.50 11.96
CA ALA A 94 4.78 5.96 12.52
C ALA A 94 5.90 7.01 12.51
N SER A 95 6.07 7.74 11.41
CA SER A 95 7.06 8.81 11.27
C SER A 95 6.84 9.96 12.26
N SER A 96 5.58 10.37 12.44
CA SER A 96 5.20 11.40 13.42
C SER A 96 5.51 10.97 14.85
N GLN A 97 5.25 9.71 15.19
CA GLN A 97 5.56 9.15 16.50
C GLN A 97 7.06 9.09 16.78
N VAL A 98 7.89 8.72 15.79
CA VAL A 98 9.36 8.78 15.91
C VAL A 98 9.80 10.21 16.20
N GLN A 99 9.34 11.16 15.40
CA GLN A 99 9.67 12.58 15.54
C GLN A 99 9.26 13.16 16.89
N ALA A 100 8.08 12.78 17.40
CA ALA A 100 7.61 13.20 18.71
C ALA A 100 8.47 12.64 19.85
N ALA A 101 8.88 11.37 19.76
CA ALA A 101 9.75 10.75 20.75
C ALA A 101 11.16 11.37 20.76
N ILE A 102 11.75 11.64 19.59
CA ILE A 102 13.06 12.32 19.49
C ILE A 102 12.99 13.72 20.12
N ARG A 103 11.95 14.51 19.81
CA ARG A 103 11.76 15.85 20.39
C ARG A 103 11.49 15.81 21.90
N GLY A 104 10.68 14.86 22.36
CA GLY A 104 10.35 14.71 23.78
C GLY A 104 11.55 14.35 24.66
N SER A 105 12.53 13.64 24.11
CA SER A 105 13.79 13.31 24.79
C SER A 105 14.80 14.47 24.84
N GLY A 106 14.62 15.52 24.03
CA GLY A 106 15.52 16.68 23.95
C GLY A 106 15.35 17.74 25.05
N SER A 107 14.44 17.55 26.03
CA SER A 107 14.22 18.50 27.12
C SER A 107 15.20 18.35 28.30
N GLY A 108 16.08 17.35 28.27
CA GLY A 108 17.18 17.16 29.23
C GLY A 108 18.52 17.14 28.48
N LYS A 109 19.63 17.45 29.18
CA LYS A 109 21.01 17.57 28.65
C LYS A 109 21.58 16.31 27.94
N ASN A 110 20.77 15.29 27.68
CA ASN A 110 21.16 14.05 27.01
C ASN A 110 20.48 14.03 25.64
N ALA A 111 21.18 14.51 24.61
CA ALA A 111 20.79 14.27 23.23
C ALA A 111 20.61 12.76 23.01
N VAL A 112 19.54 12.37 22.30
CA VAL A 112 19.31 10.97 21.92
C VAL A 112 20.50 10.51 21.07
N THR A 113 21.09 9.36 21.42
CA THR A 113 22.19 8.81 20.63
C THR A 113 21.65 8.25 19.31
N GLU A 114 22.45 8.31 18.25
CA GLU A 114 22.05 7.85 16.90
C GLU A 114 21.57 6.38 16.90
N GLY A 115 22.18 5.52 17.72
CA GLY A 115 21.74 4.13 17.89
C GLY A 115 20.35 3.99 18.51
N VAL A 116 19.95 4.91 19.39
CA VAL A 116 18.59 4.96 19.96
C VAL A 116 17.58 5.47 18.92
N GLU A 117 17.95 6.45 18.09
CA GLU A 117 17.12 6.93 16.98
C GLU A 117 16.86 5.81 15.95
N ALA A 118 17.91 5.10 15.52
CA ALA A 118 17.81 3.98 14.59
C ALA A 118 16.92 2.85 15.15
N SER A 119 17.09 2.52 16.43
CA SER A 119 16.27 1.51 17.12
C SER A 119 14.79 1.92 17.19
N LEU A 120 14.52 3.19 17.48
CA LEU A 120 13.16 3.73 17.53
C LEU A 120 12.48 3.68 16.15
N ILE A 121 13.19 4.09 15.09
CA ILE A 121 12.70 3.98 13.70
C ILE A 121 12.35 2.51 13.39
N TYR A 122 13.27 1.58 13.68
CA TYR A 122 13.05 0.16 13.43
C TYR A 122 11.81 -0.36 14.14
N VAL A 123 11.67 -0.12 15.45
CA VAL A 123 10.53 -0.61 16.24
C VAL A 123 9.20 -0.05 15.71
N ARG A 124 9.15 1.25 15.41
CA ARG A 124 7.90 1.90 14.93
C ARG A 124 7.52 1.44 13.53
N PHE A 125 8.48 1.31 12.62
CA PHE A 125 8.20 0.83 11.26
C PHE A 125 7.90 -0.67 11.23
N LYS A 126 8.50 -1.46 12.11
CA LYS A 126 8.14 -2.88 12.28
C LYS A 126 6.71 -3.04 12.77
N ALA A 127 6.27 -2.22 13.71
CA ALA A 127 4.89 -2.21 14.18
C ALA A 127 3.91 -1.81 13.05
N ALA A 128 4.21 -0.73 12.31
CA ALA A 128 3.43 -0.31 11.15
C ALA A 128 3.37 -1.38 10.05
N ALA A 129 4.48 -2.06 9.76
CA ALA A 129 4.50 -3.18 8.82
C ALA A 129 3.65 -4.37 9.32
N GLY A 130 3.62 -4.61 10.64
CA GLY A 130 2.74 -5.60 11.25
C GLY A 130 1.26 -5.28 11.05
N GLU A 131 0.86 -4.02 11.21
CA GLU A 131 -0.51 -3.53 10.96
C GLU A 131 -0.91 -3.69 9.49
N LEU A 132 -0.01 -3.34 8.57
CA LEU A 132 -0.26 -3.39 7.13
C LEU A 132 -0.18 -4.80 6.53
N LYS A 133 0.32 -5.79 7.29
CA LYS A 133 0.57 -7.15 6.81
C LYS A 133 -0.63 -7.83 6.15
N PRO A 134 -1.87 -7.77 6.69
CA PRO A 134 -3.02 -8.41 6.05
C PRO A 134 -3.30 -7.83 4.66
N VAL A 135 -3.14 -6.51 4.50
CA VAL A 135 -3.35 -5.80 3.24
C VAL A 135 -2.26 -6.16 2.24
N PHE A 136 -1.00 -6.22 2.68
CA PHE A 136 0.11 -6.64 1.82
C PHE A 136 -0.04 -8.06 1.31
N ASN A 137 -0.40 -9.02 2.18
CA ASN A 137 -0.63 -10.40 1.78
C ASN A 137 -1.67 -10.50 0.65
N GLU A 138 -2.75 -9.72 0.73
CA GLU A 138 -3.80 -9.71 -0.29
C GLU A 138 -3.31 -9.13 -1.62
N ILE A 139 -2.54 -8.04 -1.59
CA ILE A 139 -1.97 -7.44 -2.81
C ILE A 139 -0.94 -8.38 -3.44
N GLU A 140 -0.05 -8.95 -2.64
CA GLU A 140 1.00 -9.87 -3.06
C GLU A 140 0.42 -11.12 -3.71
N SER A 141 -0.65 -11.68 -3.13
CA SER A 141 -1.36 -12.84 -3.69
C SER A 141 -1.91 -12.60 -5.10
N ARG A 142 -2.08 -11.32 -5.48
CA ARG A 142 -2.64 -10.87 -6.77
C ARG A 142 -1.61 -10.19 -7.66
N SER A 143 -0.34 -10.21 -7.28
CA SER A 143 0.76 -9.49 -7.96
C SER A 143 1.04 -9.94 -9.40
N SER A 144 0.48 -11.07 -9.85
CA SER A 144 0.50 -11.47 -11.26
C SER A 144 -0.26 -10.48 -12.17
N LYS A 145 -1.21 -9.73 -11.61
CA LYS A 145 -1.92 -8.66 -12.30
C LYS A 145 -1.13 -7.35 -12.21
N LYS A 146 -0.98 -6.67 -13.34
CA LYS A 146 -0.14 -5.46 -13.47
C LYS A 146 -0.50 -4.37 -12.46
N GLU A 147 -1.78 -4.16 -12.21
CA GLU A 147 -2.29 -3.11 -11.31
C GLU A 147 -1.87 -3.38 -9.85
N TYR A 148 -1.85 -4.65 -9.45
CA TYR A 148 -1.42 -5.06 -8.12
C TYR A 148 0.10 -5.04 -7.97
N ALA A 149 0.86 -5.42 -9.01
CA ALA A 149 2.31 -5.26 -9.01
C ALA A 149 2.71 -3.78 -8.89
N GLN A 150 2.01 -2.89 -9.59
CA GLN A 150 2.25 -1.45 -9.54
C GLN A 150 1.98 -0.89 -8.14
N ILE A 151 0.80 -1.17 -7.56
CA ILE A 151 0.47 -0.64 -6.23
C ILE A 151 1.40 -1.20 -5.15
N LEU A 152 1.86 -2.44 -5.29
CA LEU A 152 2.85 -3.04 -4.38
C LEU A 152 4.18 -2.28 -4.43
N SER A 153 4.71 -2.02 -5.64
CA SER A 153 5.92 -1.23 -5.85
C SER A 153 5.79 0.19 -5.29
N GLU A 154 4.64 0.81 -5.49
CA GLU A 154 4.29 2.11 -4.94
C GLU A 154 4.30 2.10 -3.41
N CYS A 155 3.68 1.11 -2.77
CA CYS A 155 3.69 0.96 -1.31
C CYS A 155 5.09 0.73 -0.74
N HIS A 156 5.92 -0.07 -1.42
CA HIS A 156 7.34 -0.23 -1.05
C HIS A 156 8.11 1.09 -1.15
N SER A 157 7.86 1.86 -2.21
CA SER A 157 8.47 3.18 -2.39
C SER A 157 8.06 4.13 -1.26
N LEU A 158 6.77 4.16 -0.90
CA LEU A 158 6.27 4.95 0.23
C LEU A 158 6.93 4.57 1.56
N PHE A 159 7.12 3.27 1.81
CA PHE A 159 7.83 2.79 2.99
C PHE A 159 9.26 3.33 3.06
N CYS A 160 10.01 3.19 1.96
CA CYS A 160 11.37 3.69 1.85
C CYS A 160 11.45 5.22 1.96
N GLU A 161 10.54 5.95 1.32
CA GLU A 161 10.47 7.42 1.38
C GLU A 161 10.24 7.93 2.80
N GLN A 162 9.31 7.31 3.55
CA GLN A 162 9.04 7.72 4.94
C GLN A 162 10.23 7.41 5.86
N ARG A 163 10.92 6.27 5.67
CA ARG A 163 12.16 5.97 6.41
C ARG A 163 13.27 6.97 6.06
N LEU A 164 13.48 7.23 4.76
CA LEU A 164 14.48 8.17 4.26
C LEU A 164 14.25 9.57 4.84
N TYR A 165 13.00 10.03 4.89
CA TYR A 165 12.62 11.31 5.47
C TYR A 165 13.11 11.48 6.91
N LEU A 166 13.07 10.41 7.73
CA LEU A 166 13.50 10.45 9.13
C LEU A 166 15.02 10.49 9.29
N ILE A 167 15.76 9.74 8.47
CA ILE A 167 17.22 9.63 8.59
C ILE A 167 17.96 10.75 7.86
N ARG A 168 17.33 11.43 6.89
CA ARG A 168 17.99 12.41 6.01
C ARG A 168 18.71 13.51 6.77
N GLY A 169 18.08 14.06 7.81
CA GLY A 169 18.66 15.13 8.62
C GLY A 169 19.92 14.69 9.34
N THR A 170 19.83 13.58 10.09
CA THR A 170 20.95 13.01 10.86
C THR A 170 22.10 12.59 9.93
N VAL A 171 21.79 11.96 8.80
CA VAL A 171 22.79 11.57 7.80
C VAL A 171 23.49 12.78 7.20
N GLN A 172 22.73 13.79 6.78
CA GLN A 172 23.32 15.00 6.19
C GLN A 172 24.24 15.72 7.19
N GLN A 173 23.84 15.78 8.46
CA GLN A 173 24.67 16.35 9.52
C GLN A 173 25.97 15.55 9.69
N ARG A 174 25.89 14.22 9.79
CA ARG A 174 27.07 13.38 10.00
C ARG A 174 28.05 13.39 8.83
N ILE A 175 27.55 13.28 7.61
CA ILE A 175 28.38 13.39 6.41
C ILE A 175 29.07 14.76 6.36
N SER A 176 28.37 15.84 6.73
CA SER A 176 28.97 17.18 6.80
C SER A 176 30.07 17.28 7.87
N GLU A 177 29.93 16.57 8.98
CA GLU A 177 30.96 16.53 10.03
C GLU A 177 32.21 15.77 9.57
N PHE A 178 32.05 14.62 8.91
CA PHE A 178 33.18 13.89 8.34
C PHE A 178 33.91 14.73 7.28
N ALA A 179 33.16 15.41 6.41
CA ALA A 179 33.74 16.25 5.36
C ALA A 179 34.58 17.42 5.91
N LYS A 180 34.26 17.93 7.12
CA LYS A 180 35.03 18.99 7.79
C LYS A 180 36.27 18.49 8.52
N LYS A 181 36.28 17.22 8.96
CA LYS A 181 37.30 16.66 9.86
C LYS A 181 38.29 15.74 9.17
N GLU A 182 37.91 15.13 8.06
CA GLU A 182 38.66 14.04 7.45
C GLU A 182 39.12 14.37 6.02
N ALA A 183 40.29 13.87 5.65
CA ALA A 183 40.75 13.87 4.26
C ALA A 183 39.86 12.96 3.40
N LEU A 184 39.77 13.26 2.09
CA LEU A 184 38.84 12.61 1.15
C LEU A 184 38.78 11.07 1.23
N PRO A 185 39.92 10.31 1.32
CA PRO A 185 39.85 8.86 1.43
C PRO A 185 39.24 8.37 2.75
N SER A 186 39.54 9.04 3.87
CA SER A 186 38.97 8.71 5.18
C SER A 186 37.49 9.06 5.23
N PHE A 187 37.14 10.27 4.78
CA PHE A 187 35.75 10.72 4.64
C PHE A 187 34.90 9.70 3.86
N THR A 188 35.41 9.21 2.73
CA THR A 188 34.68 8.26 1.89
C THR A 188 34.43 6.94 2.63
N ARG A 189 35.44 6.42 3.33
CA ARG A 189 35.30 5.19 4.13
C ARG A 189 34.31 5.37 5.28
N SER A 190 34.48 6.43 6.08
CA SER A 190 33.64 6.74 7.23
C SER A 190 32.19 7.01 6.80
N GLY A 191 31.99 7.75 5.71
CA GLY A 191 30.68 8.04 5.14
C GLY A 191 29.96 6.78 4.63
N CYS A 192 30.65 5.92 3.88
CA CYS A 192 30.07 4.66 3.41
C CYS A 192 29.75 3.71 4.57
N ALA A 193 30.65 3.58 5.55
CA ALA A 193 30.42 2.75 6.73
C ALA A 193 29.18 3.24 7.51
N TYR A 194 29.06 4.54 7.70
CA TYR A 194 27.92 5.14 8.38
C TYR A 194 26.60 4.92 7.64
N LEU A 195 26.58 5.11 6.32
CA LEU A 195 25.39 4.86 5.50
C LEU A 195 24.92 3.41 5.58
N MET A 196 25.86 2.45 5.67
CA MET A 196 25.54 1.03 5.86
C MET A 196 24.95 0.73 7.25
N GLU A 197 25.38 1.46 8.29
CA GLU A 197 24.88 1.31 9.65
C GLU A 197 23.44 1.84 9.81
N VAL A 198 23.16 3.01 9.25
CA VAL A 198 21.85 3.69 9.41
C VAL A 198 20.77 3.25 8.41
N MET A 199 21.13 2.48 7.37
CA MET A 199 20.19 1.87 6.45
C MET A 199 20.10 0.34 6.62
N PRO A 200 19.71 -0.18 7.80
CA PRO A 200 19.53 -1.62 7.93
C PRO A 200 18.33 -2.06 7.08
N VAL A 201 18.57 -3.10 6.27
CA VAL A 201 17.60 -3.79 5.41
C VAL A 201 16.41 -4.25 6.23
#